data_AF-R6V6W5-F1
#
_entry.id   AF-R6V6W5-F1
#
_cell.length_a   1.000
_cell.length_b   1.000
_cell.length_c   1.000
_cell.angle_alpha   90.00
_cell.angle_beta   90.00
_cell.angle_gamma   90.00
#
_symmetry.space_group_name_H-M   'P 1'
#
loop_
_entity.id
_entity.type
_entity.pdbx_description
1 polymer ?
#
loop_
_entity_poly.entity_id
_entity_poly.type
_entity_poly.pdbx_seq_one_letter_code
_entity_poly.pdbx_strand_id
1 'polypeptide(L)'
;MNSPIQGTAADIIKIAMIRVSKRLLTEGLEARVVLQVHDELLVEAPPSEVEKVGQILHEEMAGAADLLVPLEVEVEQGSNWYEAH
;
A
#
# COMPACT_ATOMS: atom_id res chain seq x y z
N MET A 1 -8.99 -2.29 -26.09
CA MET A 1 -10.00 -3.00 -25.29
C MET A 1 -9.33 -3.52 -24.02
N ASN A 2 -8.93 -2.61 -23.11
CA ASN A 2 -8.25 -2.93 -21.82
C ASN A 2 -8.93 -2.23 -20.62
N SER A 3 -9.94 -1.40 -20.89
CA SER A 3 -10.53 -0.47 -19.91
C SER A 3 -11.14 -1.15 -18.68
N PRO A 4 -11.82 -2.32 -18.76
CA PRO A 4 -12.35 -2.98 -17.56
C PRO A 4 -11.24 -3.49 -16.63
N ILE A 5 -10.14 -4.03 -17.20
CA ILE A 5 -9.04 -4.59 -16.42
C ILE A 5 -8.23 -3.47 -15.76
N GLN A 6 -7.80 -2.49 -16.56
CA GLN A 6 -7.03 -1.34 -16.08
C GLN A 6 -7.85 -0.43 -15.15
N GLY A 7 -9.14 -0.29 -15.40
CA GLY A 7 -10.05 0.48 -14.54
C GLY A 7 -10.21 -0.18 -13.17
N THR A 8 -10.45 -1.49 -13.13
CA THR A 8 -10.59 -2.22 -11.86
C THR A 8 -9.30 -2.17 -11.04
N ALA A 9 -8.13 -2.38 -11.67
CA ALA A 9 -6.84 -2.24 -10.98
C ALA A 9 -6.65 -0.82 -10.41
N ALA A 10 -7.01 0.21 -11.18
CA ALA A 10 -6.94 1.60 -10.74
C ALA A 10 -7.90 1.93 -9.58
N ASP A 11 -9.05 1.27 -9.51
CA ASP A 11 -9.99 1.44 -8.40
C ASP A 11 -9.47 0.74 -7.14
N ILE A 12 -8.93 -0.47 -7.27
CA ILE A 12 -8.33 -1.24 -6.16
C ILE A 12 -7.19 -0.45 -5.51
N ILE A 13 -6.23 0.05 -6.30
CA ILE A 13 -5.09 0.78 -5.74
C ILE A 13 -5.53 2.07 -5.03
N LYS A 14 -6.54 2.79 -5.54
CA LYS A 14 -7.07 3.98 -4.88
C LYS A 14 -7.76 3.66 -3.55
N ILE A 15 -8.49 2.55 -3.48
CA ILE A 15 -9.09 2.08 -2.23
C ILE A 15 -7.99 1.75 -1.22
N ALA A 16 -6.94 1.03 -1.65
CA ALA A 16 -5.79 0.71 -0.80
C ALA A 16 -5.11 1.98 -0.27
N MET A 17 -4.83 2.96 -1.14
CA MET A 17 -4.24 4.25 -0.75
C MET A 17 -5.04 4.96 0.34
N ILE A 18 -6.36 5.05 0.18
CA ILE A 18 -7.23 5.72 1.15
C ILE A 18 -7.22 4.97 2.50
N ARG A 19 -7.26 3.64 2.45
CA ARG A 19 -7.27 2.81 3.66
C ARG A 19 -5.96 2.86 4.43
N VAL A 20 -4.83 2.69 3.73
CA VAL A 20 -3.49 2.85 4.31
C VAL A 20 -3.37 4.23 4.96
N SER A 21 -3.64 5.30 4.19
CA SER A 21 -3.54 6.68 4.71
C SER A 21 -4.43 6.89 5.94
N LYS A 22 -5.67 6.42 5.90
CA LYS A 22 -6.60 6.52 7.04
C LYS A 22 -6.05 5.78 8.25
N ARG A 23 -5.52 4.57 8.08
CA ARG A 23 -5.03 3.73 9.17
C ARG A 23 -3.79 4.32 9.84
N LEU A 24 -2.85 4.85 9.05
CA LEU A 24 -1.69 5.59 9.56
C LEU A 24 -2.14 6.76 10.45
N LEU A 25 -3.12 7.55 10.00
CA LEU A 25 -3.66 8.68 10.77
C LEU A 25 -4.39 8.23 12.04
N THR A 26 -5.22 7.19 11.97
CA THR A 26 -6.01 6.73 13.13
C THR A 26 -5.15 6.07 14.20
N GLU A 27 -4.05 5.43 13.80
CA GLU A 27 -3.09 4.82 14.73
C GLU A 27 -2.02 5.82 15.22
N GLY A 28 -2.05 7.07 14.73
CA GLY A 28 -1.17 8.15 15.18
C GLY A 28 0.28 8.01 14.73
N LEU A 29 0.51 7.34 13.61
CA LEU A 29 1.85 7.10 13.05
C LEU A 29 2.35 8.34 12.29
N GLU A 30 3.66 8.58 12.34
CA GLU A 30 4.30 9.65 11.56
C GLU A 30 4.53 9.27 10.09
N ALA A 31 4.38 7.99 9.76
CA ALA A 31 4.52 7.47 8.41
C ALA A 31 3.58 8.14 7.38
N ARG A 32 4.05 8.25 6.13
CA ARG A 32 3.33 8.92 5.04
C ARG A 32 3.45 8.18 3.72
N VAL A 33 2.34 8.12 2.98
CA VAL A 33 2.37 7.70 1.56
C VAL A 33 3.04 8.79 0.75
N VAL A 34 4.13 8.45 0.06
CA VAL A 34 4.95 9.39 -0.71
C VAL A 34 4.63 9.32 -2.20
N LEU A 35 4.50 8.10 -2.72
CA LEU A 35 4.38 7.85 -4.14
C LEU A 35 3.47 6.65 -4.40
N GLN A 36 2.77 6.70 -5.52
CA GLN A 36 2.08 5.56 -6.12
C GLN A 36 2.59 5.40 -7.55
N VAL A 37 3.08 4.21 -7.91
CA VAL A 37 3.57 3.88 -9.26
C VAL A 37 2.99 2.53 -9.64
N HIS A 38 2.22 2.49 -10.74
CA HIS A 38 1.53 1.28 -11.20
C HIS A 38 0.60 0.66 -10.16
N ASP A 39 1.04 -0.37 -9.46
CA ASP A 39 0.37 -1.12 -8.39
C ASP A 39 1.13 -1.04 -7.06
N GLU A 40 2.23 -0.28 -7.01
CA GLU A 40 3.08 -0.11 -5.84
C GLU A 40 2.74 1.17 -5.05
N LEU A 41 2.89 1.09 -3.72
CA LEU A 41 2.84 2.22 -2.80
C LEU A 41 4.17 2.37 -2.06
N LEU A 42 4.79 3.55 -2.19
CA LEU A 42 5.96 3.91 -1.41
C LEU A 42 5.53 4.68 -0.17
N VAL A 43 5.91 4.17 1.00
CA VAL A 43 5.66 4.79 2.30
C VAL A 43 6.98 5.08 3.00
N GLU A 44 7.15 6.31 3.47
CA GLU A 44 8.25 6.65 4.37
C GLU A 44 7.76 6.58 5.82
N ALA A 45 8.56 5.99 6.69
CA ALA A 45 8.27 5.84 8.11
C ALA A 45 9.54 6.03 8.95
N PRO A 46 9.43 6.53 10.19
CA PRO A 46 10.52 6.43 11.17
C PRO A 46 10.92 4.97 11.41
N PRO A 47 12.20 4.67 11.68
CA PRO A 47 12.66 3.29 11.92
C PRO A 47 11.87 2.53 13.00
N SER A 48 11.35 3.23 14.01
CA SER A 48 10.53 2.66 15.07
C SER A 48 9.13 2.21 14.63
N GLU A 49 8.65 2.68 13.48
CA GLU A 49 7.29 2.39 12.97
C GLU A 49 7.30 1.40 11.81
N VAL A 50 8.47 1.11 11.22
CA VAL A 50 8.59 0.35 9.96
C VAL A 50 7.86 -1.00 9.99
N GLU A 51 8.03 -1.79 11.05
CA GLU A 51 7.36 -3.09 11.17
C GLU A 51 5.83 -2.94 11.17
N LYS A 52 5.34 -1.95 11.93
CA LYS A 52 3.91 -1.67 12.05
C LYS A 52 3.32 -1.13 10.74
N VAL A 53 4.05 -0.26 10.06
CA VAL A 53 3.67 0.30 8.76
C VAL A 53 3.64 -0.79 7.70
N GLY A 54 4.62 -1.71 7.70
CA GLY A 54 4.63 -2.86 6.81
C GLY A 54 3.42 -3.77 7.00
N GLN A 55 3.02 -4.01 8.26
CA GLN A 55 1.79 -4.74 8.57
C GLN A 55 0.54 -4.02 8.01
N ILE A 56 0.44 -2.71 8.21
CA ILE A 56 -0.69 -1.90 7.70
C ILE A 56 -0.75 -1.96 6.17
N LEU A 57 0.40 -1.83 5.49
CA LEU A 57 0.48 -1.92 4.04
C LEU A 57 -0.06 -3.26 3.53
N HIS A 58 0.45 -4.36 4.07
CA HIS A 58 0.01 -5.69 3.67
C HIS A 58 -1.50 -5.88 3.91
N GLU A 59 -1.99 -5.58 5.11
CA GLU A 59 -3.40 -5.77 5.47
C GLU A 59 -4.37 -4.92 4.62
N GLU A 60 -4.08 -3.63 4.45
CA GLU A 60 -4.99 -2.72 3.76
C GLU A 60 -4.94 -2.87 2.24
N MET A 61 -3.78 -3.24 1.67
CA MET A 61 -3.65 -3.51 0.24
C MET A 61 -4.25 -4.86 -0.13
N ALA A 62 -3.96 -5.93 0.61
CA ALA A 62 -4.51 -7.27 0.31
C ALA A 62 -6.03 -7.31 0.51
N GLY A 63 -6.53 -6.53 1.47
CA GLY A 63 -7.96 -6.38 1.75
C GLY A 63 -8.70 -5.36 0.88
N ALA A 64 -8.03 -4.71 -0.09
CA ALA A 64 -8.60 -3.58 -0.83
C ALA A 64 -9.83 -3.94 -1.69
N ALA A 65 -9.95 -5.20 -2.12
CA ALA A 65 -11.11 -5.70 -2.85
C ALA A 65 -11.44 -7.16 -2.50
N ASP A 66 -12.71 -7.51 -2.63
CA ASP A 66 -13.21 -8.88 -2.53
C ASP A 66 -13.23 -9.51 -3.93
N LEU A 67 -12.28 -10.42 -4.18
CA LEU A 67 -12.07 -11.06 -5.47
C LEU A 67 -12.14 -12.58 -5.32
N LEU A 68 -12.49 -13.28 -6.40
CA LEU A 68 -12.51 -14.75 -6.43
C LEU A 68 -11.13 -15.38 -6.16
N VAL A 69 -10.06 -14.64 -6.45
CA VAL A 69 -8.67 -15.01 -6.16
C VAL A 69 -8.09 -13.93 -5.24
N PRO A 70 -7.44 -14.28 -4.13
CA PRO A 70 -6.84 -13.31 -3.21
C PRO A 70 -5.83 -12.40 -3.90
N LEU A 71 -5.77 -11.13 -3.46
CA LEU A 71 -4.70 -10.21 -3.83
C LEU A 71 -3.45 -10.52 -2.99
N GLU A 72 -2.35 -10.83 -3.66
CA GLU A 72 -1.05 -10.98 -3.04
C GLU A 72 -0.37 -9.60 -2.94
N VAL A 73 0.28 -9.34 -1.81
CA VAL A 73 1.00 -8.08 -1.56
C VAL A 73 2.36 -8.42 -0.98
N GLU A 74 3.41 -7.94 -1.63
CA GLU A 74 4.77 -8.00 -1.14
C GLU A 74 5.14 -6.68 -0.47
N VAL A 75 5.83 -6.75 0.67
CA VAL A 75 6.26 -5.58 1.43
C VAL A 75 7.75 -5.68 1.67
N GLU A 76 8.49 -4.75 1.09
CA GLU A 76 9.92 -4.62 1.24
C GLU A 76 10.30 -3.32 1.98
N GLN A 77 11.50 -3.31 2.54
CA GLN A 77 11.99 -2.21 3.38
C GLN A 77 13.45 -1.92 3.03
N GLY A 78 13.79 -0.64 2.93
CA GLY A 78 15.14 -0.19 2.59
C GLY A 78 15.40 1.23 3.07
N SER A 79 16.68 1.62 3.14
CA SER A 79 17.05 2.99 3.54
C SER A 79 16.87 4.02 2.42
N ASN A 80 16.66 3.53 1.21
CA ASN A 80 16.32 4.30 0.01
C ASN A 80 15.44 3.41 -0.89
N TRP A 81 14.81 4.02 -1.90
CA TRP A 81 13.88 3.29 -2.77
C TRP A 81 14.53 2.13 -3.52
N TYR A 82 15.81 2.23 -3.91
CA TYR A 82 16.52 1.15 -4.60
C TYR A 82 16.75 -0.08 -3.72
N GLU A 83 16.80 0.08 -2.39
CA GLU A 83 16.90 -1.03 -1.44
C GLU A 83 15.56 -1.62 -1.03
N ALA A 84 14.45 -0.95 -1.37
CA ALA A 84 13.09 -1.31 -0.98
C ALA A 84 12.25 -1.79 -2.20
N HIS A 85 12.92 -2.19 -3.28
CA HIS A 85 12.36 -2.67 -4.54
C HIS A 85 13.14 -3.89 -5.02
#